data_AF-A0A841BP22-F1
#
_entry.id   AF-A0A841BP22-F1
#
_cell.length_a   1.000
_cell.length_b   1.000
_cell.length_c   1.000
_cell.angle_alpha   90.00
_cell.angle_beta   90.00
_cell.angle_gamma   90.00
#
_symmetry.space_group_name_H-M   'P 1'
#
loop_
_entity.id
_entity.type
_entity.pdbx_description
1 polymer ?
#
loop_
_entity_poly.entity_id
_entity_poly.type
_entity_poly.pdbx_seq_one_letter_code
_entity_poly.pdbx_strand_id
1 'polypeptide(L)'
;MSEQSASRPPRRLIVLGAGAAALVLLLAVLVGYAARRIGADEPAGTAAATASQAPAGRATPVSGLATIAAADLPKQARDTLVLIDKKGPFPYSRDGIVFGNNEKILPARARGYYHEYTVPTPGEQDRGARRLVVGDQGDVYYTDDHYDSFRQVLR
;
A
#
# COMPACT_ATOMS: atom_id res chain seq x y z
N MET A 1 -9.59 79.99 -20.31
CA MET A 1 -8.82 78.91 -19.66
C MET A 1 -9.04 77.61 -20.41
N SER A 2 -7.93 76.90 -20.60
CA SER A 2 -7.79 75.47 -20.89
C SER A 2 -7.96 74.97 -22.33
N GLU A 3 -6.82 74.48 -22.80
CA GLU A 3 -6.39 74.09 -24.12
C GLU A 3 -6.85 72.71 -24.60
N GLN A 4 -6.93 72.60 -25.93
CA GLN A 4 -6.46 71.51 -26.80
C GLN A 4 -6.91 70.05 -26.55
N SER A 5 -7.59 69.46 -27.54
CA SER A 5 -7.06 68.23 -28.16
C SER A 5 -7.65 67.94 -29.54
N ALA A 6 -6.81 67.32 -30.36
CA ALA A 6 -6.73 67.49 -31.79
C ALA A 6 -7.33 66.34 -32.62
N SER A 7 -7.13 66.51 -33.92
CA SER A 7 -7.77 65.94 -35.10
C SER A 7 -7.31 64.53 -35.53
N ARG A 8 -8.24 63.81 -36.21
CA ARG A 8 -8.03 62.95 -37.42
C ARG A 8 -7.49 61.48 -37.27
N PRO A 9 -7.70 60.59 -38.27
CA PRO A 9 -8.43 59.31 -38.11
C PRO A 9 -7.60 58.01 -38.45
N PRO A 10 -8.21 56.91 -38.94
CA PRO A 10 -8.25 55.56 -38.33
C PRO A 10 -7.19 54.58 -38.86
N ARG A 11 -6.90 53.48 -38.13
CA ARG A 11 -6.22 52.30 -38.71
C ARG A 11 -6.68 50.98 -38.07
N ARG A 12 -7.29 50.12 -38.89
CA ARG A 12 -7.41 48.68 -38.65
C ARG A 12 -6.01 48.06 -38.69
N LEU A 13 -5.66 47.23 -37.71
CA LEU A 13 -4.54 46.29 -37.80
C LEU A 13 -4.94 44.95 -37.18
N ILE A 14 -4.78 43.93 -38.01
CA ILE A 14 -4.91 42.50 -37.74
C ILE A 14 -3.68 42.06 -36.94
N VAL A 15 -3.87 41.25 -35.89
CA VAL A 15 -2.81 40.36 -35.40
C VAL A 15 -3.41 38.96 -35.23
N LEU A 16 -3.16 38.13 -36.24
CA LEU A 16 -3.25 36.67 -36.20
C LEU A 16 -1.90 36.11 -35.74
N GLY A 17 -1.92 35.08 -34.87
CA GLY A 17 -0.85 34.08 -34.78
C GLY A 17 0.18 34.23 -33.66
N ALA A 18 -0.15 33.78 -32.44
CA ALA A 18 0.86 33.49 -31.41
C ALA A 18 0.52 32.33 -30.45
N GLY A 19 -0.59 31.59 -30.66
CA GLY A 19 -1.03 30.52 -29.74
C GLY A 19 -0.71 29.08 -30.16
N ALA A 20 -0.43 28.83 -31.44
CA ALA A 20 -0.37 27.45 -31.98
C ALA A 20 1.04 26.83 -32.02
N ALA A 21 2.12 27.61 -31.91
CA ALA A 21 3.49 27.11 -32.07
C ALA A 21 4.06 26.43 -30.79
N ALA A 22 3.59 26.81 -29.60
CA ALA A 22 4.08 26.25 -28.34
C ALA A 22 3.51 24.85 -28.03
N LEU A 23 2.33 24.50 -28.55
CA LEU A 23 1.68 23.21 -28.32
C LEU A 23 2.25 22.09 -29.23
N VAL A 24 2.75 22.42 -30.42
CA VAL A 24 3.38 21.46 -31.35
C VAL A 24 4.78 21.06 -30.88
N LEU A 25 5.55 21.97 -30.28
CA LEU A 25 6.88 21.68 -29.75
C LEU A 25 6.85 20.77 -28.50
N LEU A 26 5.79 20.83 -27.69
CA LEU A 26 5.67 20.03 -26.46
C LEU A 26 5.24 18.57 -26.74
N LEU A 27 4.49 18.31 -27.82
CA LEU A 27 4.15 16.96 -28.27
C LEU A 27 5.32 16.23 -28.98
N ALA A 28 6.20 16.96 -29.67
CA ALA A 28 7.37 16.37 -30.34
C ALA A 28 8.45 15.83 -29.37
N VAL A 29 8.56 16.41 -28.17
CA VAL A 29 9.50 15.95 -27.14
C VAL A 29 9.02 14.66 -26.44
N LEU A 30 7.69 14.47 -26.32
CA LEU A 30 7.11 13.28 -25.69
C LEU A 30 7.15 12.02 -26.59
N VAL A 31 7.11 12.16 -27.93
CA VAL A 31 7.25 11.02 -28.86
C VAL A 31 8.72 10.58 -29.00
N GLY A 32 9.69 11.50 -28.84
CA GLY A 32 11.12 11.20 -28.93
C GLY A 32 11.74 10.52 -27.70
N TYR A 33 11.12 10.62 -26.52
CA TYR A 33 11.59 9.95 -25.30
C TYR A 33 11.19 8.46 -25.24
N ALA A 34 10.19 8.05 -26.03
CA ALA A 34 9.67 6.67 -26.07
C ALA A 34 10.38 5.74 -27.08
N ALA A 35 11.40 6.21 -27.81
CA ALA A 35 12.02 5.45 -28.91
C ALA A 35 13.55 5.22 -28.78
N ARG A 36 14.10 5.30 -27.56
CA ARG A 36 15.45 4.80 -27.22
C ARG A 36 15.28 3.84 -26.05
N ARG A 37 15.21 2.53 -26.22
CA ARG A 37 16.30 1.65 -26.65
C ARG A 37 15.68 0.32 -27.14
N ILE A 38 15.61 0.11 -28.44
CA ILE A 38 15.49 -1.24 -29.00
C ILE A 38 16.82 -1.49 -29.74
N GLY A 39 17.72 -2.19 -29.06
CA GLY A 39 18.90 -2.80 -29.66
C GLY A 39 18.78 -4.29 -29.41
N ALA A 40 18.55 -5.05 -30.47
CA ALA A 40 18.68 -6.49 -30.48
C ALA A 40 20.16 -6.85 -30.58
N ASP A 41 20.63 -7.78 -29.73
CA ASP A 41 21.52 -8.88 -30.11
C ASP A 41 21.64 -9.88 -28.93
N GLU A 42 21.33 -11.15 -29.17
CA GLU A 42 21.68 -12.27 -28.27
C GLU A 42 23.11 -12.74 -28.54
N PRO A 43 23.81 -13.34 -27.56
CA PRO A 43 23.95 -14.80 -27.66
C PRO A 43 23.91 -15.58 -26.33
N ALA A 44 23.64 -16.87 -26.51
CA ALA A 44 23.46 -17.93 -25.53
C ALA A 44 24.57 -18.07 -24.46
N GLY A 45 24.15 -18.44 -23.24
CA GLY A 45 25.03 -18.85 -22.14
C GLY A 45 24.28 -19.46 -20.94
N THR A 46 24.22 -20.79 -20.92
CA THR A 46 24.26 -21.69 -19.74
C THR A 46 23.34 -21.46 -18.53
N ALA A 47 22.35 -22.36 -18.42
CA ALA A 47 21.75 -22.96 -17.21
C ALA A 47 21.88 -22.25 -15.85
N ALA A 48 20.73 -21.80 -15.32
CA ALA A 48 20.49 -21.74 -13.88
C ALA A 48 19.04 -22.15 -13.60
N ALA A 49 18.89 -23.10 -12.68
CA ALA A 49 17.63 -23.72 -12.30
C ALA A 49 16.55 -22.69 -11.96
N THR A 50 15.37 -22.85 -12.57
CA THR A 50 14.13 -22.21 -12.17
C THR A 50 13.72 -22.77 -10.80
N ALA A 51 14.30 -22.23 -9.73
CA ALA A 51 13.65 -22.28 -8.43
C ALA A 51 12.35 -21.48 -8.59
N SER A 52 11.24 -22.20 -8.63
CA SER A 52 9.90 -21.63 -8.54
C SER A 52 9.85 -20.79 -7.26
N GLN A 53 10.06 -19.47 -7.38
CA GLN A 53 9.72 -18.54 -6.32
C GLN A 53 8.22 -18.66 -6.12
N ALA A 54 7.84 -19.38 -5.06
CA ALA A 54 6.54 -19.22 -4.42
C ALA A 54 6.30 -17.70 -4.28
N PRO A 55 5.05 -17.22 -4.44
CA PRO A 55 4.78 -15.79 -4.33
C PRO A 55 5.25 -15.35 -2.95
N ALA A 56 6.37 -14.64 -2.90
CA ALA A 56 6.78 -13.93 -1.70
C ALA A 56 5.62 -12.97 -1.44
N GLY A 57 4.86 -13.25 -0.38
CA GLY A 57 3.81 -12.36 0.09
C GLY A 57 4.39 -10.96 0.13
N ARG A 58 3.65 -9.98 -0.42
CA ARG A 58 4.09 -8.58 -0.44
C ARG A 58 4.64 -8.27 0.94
N ALA A 59 5.95 -8.02 1.02
CA ALA A 59 6.60 -7.66 2.26
C ALA A 59 5.84 -6.45 2.79
N THR A 60 5.13 -6.64 3.90
CA THR A 60 4.38 -5.57 4.53
C THR A 60 5.39 -4.49 4.90
N PRO A 61 5.14 -3.21 4.59
CA PRO A 61 5.99 -2.13 5.09
C PRO A 61 6.17 -2.29 6.59
N VAL A 62 7.41 -2.22 7.07
CA VAL A 62 7.69 -2.30 8.51
C VAL A 62 6.99 -1.14 9.22
N SER A 63 6.15 -1.44 10.20
CA SER A 63 5.28 -0.49 10.88
C SER A 63 6.02 0.42 11.86
N GLY A 64 7.29 0.14 12.13
CA GLY A 64 8.07 0.76 13.21
C GLY A 64 7.88 0.09 14.58
N LEU A 65 7.00 -0.92 14.68
CA LEU A 65 6.84 -1.73 15.88
C LEU A 65 7.93 -2.82 15.96
N ALA A 66 8.08 -3.43 17.13
CA ALA A 66 8.87 -4.65 17.27
C ALA A 66 8.34 -5.72 16.31
N THR A 67 9.22 -6.57 15.79
CA THR A 67 8.85 -7.61 14.82
C THR A 67 9.00 -9.00 15.41
N ILE A 68 8.21 -9.96 14.92
CA ILE A 68 8.34 -11.38 15.23
C ILE A 68 8.15 -12.19 13.93
N ALA A 69 8.99 -13.20 13.68
CA ALA A 69 8.77 -14.08 12.54
C ALA A 69 7.53 -14.95 12.78
N ALA A 70 6.77 -15.25 11.74
CA ALA A 70 5.59 -16.11 11.86
C ALA A 70 5.92 -17.50 12.45
N ALA A 71 7.13 -18.01 12.20
CA ALA A 71 7.61 -19.26 12.76
C ALA A 71 7.83 -19.23 14.28
N ASP A 72 8.13 -18.05 14.83
CA ASP A 72 8.43 -17.85 16.26
C ASP A 72 7.18 -17.55 17.09
N LEU A 73 6.02 -17.41 16.44
CA LEU A 73 4.75 -17.25 17.13
C LEU A 73 4.38 -18.50 17.94
N PRO A 74 3.64 -18.33 19.06
CA PRO A 74 3.01 -19.44 19.75
C PRO A 74 2.21 -20.32 18.77
N LYS A 75 2.20 -21.63 19.00
CA LYS A 75 1.52 -22.58 18.10
C LYS A 75 0.08 -22.15 17.79
N GLN A 76 -0.67 -21.73 18.80
CA GLN A 76 -2.06 -21.31 18.66
C GLN A 76 -2.20 -20.09 17.74
N ALA A 77 -1.26 -19.14 17.79
CA ALA A 77 -1.26 -17.99 16.88
C ALA A 77 -1.02 -18.45 15.44
N ARG A 78 -0.06 -19.37 15.22
CA ARG A 78 0.18 -19.95 13.88
C ARG A 78 -1.04 -20.69 13.35
N ASP A 79 -1.72 -21.46 14.19
CA ASP A 79 -2.98 -22.13 13.83
C ASP A 79 -4.06 -21.10 13.44
N THR A 80 -4.18 -20.00 14.18
CA THR A 80 -5.09 -18.89 13.84
C THR A 80 -4.71 -18.21 12.51
N LEU A 81 -3.42 -18.05 12.18
CA LEU A 81 -3.01 -17.54 10.86
C LEU A 81 -3.55 -18.42 9.73
N VAL A 82 -3.47 -19.75 9.89
CA VAL A 82 -3.99 -20.70 8.89
C VAL A 82 -5.51 -20.55 8.73
N LEU A 83 -6.26 -20.33 9.81
CA LEU A 83 -7.70 -20.06 9.72
C LEU A 83 -8.00 -18.74 9.00
N ILE A 84 -7.22 -17.69 9.28
CA ILE A 84 -7.35 -16.39 8.61
C ILE A 84 -7.12 -16.54 7.11
N ASP A 85 -6.07 -17.27 6.70
CA ASP A 85 -5.73 -17.50 5.30
C ASP A 85 -6.84 -18.30 4.57
N LYS A 86 -7.49 -19.23 5.28
CA LYS A 86 -8.64 -20.01 4.79
C LYS A 86 -9.99 -19.28 4.87
N LYS A 87 -10.03 -18.09 5.47
CA LYS A 87 -11.27 -17.34 5.77
C LYS A 87 -12.25 -18.10 6.67
N GLY A 88 -11.71 -18.85 7.65
CA GLY A 88 -12.47 -19.58 8.67
C GLY A 88 -12.63 -21.09 8.37
N PRO A 89 -13.57 -21.76 9.06
CA PRO A 89 -14.46 -21.22 10.09
C PRO A 89 -13.69 -20.71 11.33
N PHE A 90 -14.19 -19.65 11.96
CA PHE A 90 -13.58 -19.08 13.15
C PHE A 90 -14.27 -19.58 14.43
N PRO A 91 -13.51 -19.92 15.48
CA PRO A 91 -14.07 -20.54 16.68
C PRO A 91 -14.81 -19.56 17.59
N TYR A 92 -14.52 -18.26 17.53
CA TYR A 92 -15.18 -17.27 18.40
C TYR A 92 -16.05 -16.31 17.59
N SER A 93 -17.19 -15.93 18.15
CA SER A 93 -18.18 -15.04 17.51
C SER A 93 -17.66 -13.63 17.21
N ARG A 94 -16.58 -13.22 17.87
CA ARG A 94 -15.92 -11.91 17.70
C ARG A 94 -14.78 -11.95 16.69
N ASP A 95 -14.41 -13.12 16.19
CA ASP A 95 -13.33 -13.22 15.21
C ASP A 95 -13.76 -12.63 13.87
N GLY A 96 -12.90 -11.80 13.28
CA GLY A 96 -13.14 -11.09 12.03
C GLY A 96 -13.92 -9.79 12.16
N ILE A 97 -14.28 -9.34 13.37
CA ILE A 97 -14.87 -8.00 13.54
C ILE A 97 -13.80 -6.92 13.32
N VAL A 98 -14.26 -5.70 13.07
CA VAL A 98 -13.39 -4.53 12.91
C VAL A 98 -12.66 -4.21 14.23
N PHE A 99 -11.34 -4.11 14.16
CA PHE A 99 -10.50 -3.55 15.20
C PHE A 99 -10.37 -2.03 15.01
N GLY A 100 -10.70 -1.25 16.05
CA GLY A 100 -10.80 0.20 15.96
C GLY A 100 -9.47 0.95 15.93
N ASN A 101 -8.39 0.37 16.50
CA ASN A 101 -7.10 1.04 16.69
C ASN A 101 -7.25 2.43 17.36
N ASN A 102 -8.04 2.52 18.44
CA ASN A 102 -8.37 3.80 19.10
C ASN A 102 -7.16 4.42 19.81
N GLU A 103 -6.31 3.55 20.35
CA GLU A 103 -5.05 3.85 21.03
C GLU A 103 -3.95 4.24 20.04
N LYS A 104 -4.20 4.03 18.73
CA LYS A 104 -3.31 4.40 17.61
C LYS A 104 -1.91 3.80 17.69
N ILE A 105 -1.79 2.59 18.25
CA ILE A 105 -0.54 1.85 18.32
C ILE A 105 -0.17 1.30 16.92
N LEU A 106 -1.17 0.82 16.16
CA LEU A 106 -0.96 0.39 14.78
C LEU A 106 -0.93 1.59 13.84
N PRO A 107 -0.28 1.49 12.66
CA PRO A 107 -0.27 2.56 11.67
C PRO A 107 -1.68 3.08 11.34
N ALA A 108 -1.80 4.39 11.17
CA ALA A 108 -3.07 5.04 10.86
C ALA A 108 -3.60 4.59 9.48
N ARG A 109 -4.83 4.07 9.48
CA ARG A 109 -5.54 3.57 8.29
C ARG A 109 -7.02 3.97 8.35
N ALA A 110 -7.74 3.79 7.25
CA ALA A 110 -9.18 4.03 7.21
C ALA A 110 -9.92 3.09 8.17
N ARG A 111 -11.07 3.53 8.68
CA ARG A 111 -11.93 2.68 9.53
C ARG A 111 -12.33 1.42 8.77
N GLY A 112 -12.27 0.27 9.45
CA GLY A 112 -12.56 -1.02 8.84
C GLY A 112 -11.35 -1.72 8.24
N TYR A 113 -10.18 -1.07 8.17
CA TYR A 113 -8.97 -1.68 7.62
C TYR A 113 -8.44 -2.87 8.43
N TYR A 114 -8.60 -2.80 9.76
CA TYR A 114 -8.08 -3.81 10.67
C TYR A 114 -9.19 -4.72 11.19
N HIS A 115 -8.92 -6.01 11.26
CA HIS A 115 -9.81 -7.03 11.82
C HIS A 115 -9.11 -7.85 12.90
N GLU A 116 -9.81 -8.15 13.99
CA GLU A 116 -9.25 -8.93 15.11
C GLU A 116 -9.63 -10.41 15.07
N TYR A 117 -8.72 -11.25 15.54
CA TYR A 117 -8.90 -12.70 15.65
C TYR A 117 -8.32 -13.18 16.97
N THR A 118 -9.07 -14.05 17.65
CA THR A 118 -8.67 -14.65 18.91
C THR A 118 -7.54 -15.65 18.70
N VAL A 119 -6.51 -15.57 19.55
CA VAL A 119 -5.49 -16.61 19.68
C VAL A 119 -5.77 -17.36 20.98
N PRO A 120 -6.18 -18.64 20.94
CA PRO A 120 -6.45 -19.41 22.16
C PRO A 120 -5.23 -19.48 23.09
N THR A 121 -5.46 -19.30 24.39
CA THR A 121 -4.48 -19.61 25.41
C THR A 121 -4.81 -20.98 26.02
N PRO A 122 -3.88 -21.95 25.99
CA PRO A 122 -4.12 -23.24 26.64
C PRO A 122 -4.49 -23.10 28.11
N GLY A 123 -5.60 -23.71 28.53
CA GLY A 123 -6.08 -23.70 29.91
C GLY A 123 -6.98 -22.53 30.30
N GLU A 124 -7.10 -21.50 29.46
CA GLU A 124 -8.08 -20.43 29.69
C GLU A 124 -9.48 -20.87 29.24
N GLN A 125 -10.50 -20.49 30.02
CA GLN A 125 -11.91 -20.80 29.73
C GLN A 125 -12.57 -19.72 28.87
N ASP A 126 -12.02 -18.51 28.87
CA ASP A 126 -12.48 -17.40 28.06
C ASP A 126 -11.63 -17.26 26.79
N ARG A 127 -11.75 -16.12 26.11
CA ARG A 127 -10.99 -15.81 24.88
C ARG A 127 -9.52 -15.48 25.15
N GLY A 128 -9.13 -15.26 26.41
CA GLY A 128 -7.80 -14.81 26.79
C GLY A 128 -7.43 -13.41 26.33
N ALA A 129 -6.17 -13.03 26.56
CA ALA A 129 -5.61 -11.74 26.16
C ALA A 129 -5.03 -11.73 24.73
N ARG A 130 -4.70 -12.89 24.16
CA ARG A 130 -3.90 -12.99 22.93
C ARG A 130 -4.74 -12.77 21.68
N ARG A 131 -4.25 -11.98 20.74
CA ARG A 131 -4.95 -11.68 19.47
C ARG A 131 -3.98 -11.56 18.30
N LEU A 132 -4.53 -11.81 17.12
CA LEU A 132 -3.98 -11.33 15.86
C LEU A 132 -4.85 -10.21 15.33
N VAL A 133 -4.24 -9.13 14.85
CA VAL A 133 -4.92 -8.05 14.14
C VAL A 133 -4.38 -8.04 12.72
N VAL A 134 -5.27 -8.13 11.73
CA VAL A 134 -4.92 -8.24 10.31
C VAL A 134 -5.43 -7.03 9.55
N GLY A 135 -4.56 -6.43 8.74
CA GLY A 135 -4.91 -5.38 7.81
C GLY A 135 -5.34 -5.92 6.45
N ASP A 136 -6.19 -5.20 5.73
CA ASP A 136 -6.69 -5.58 4.40
C ASP A 136 -5.59 -5.84 3.35
N GLN A 137 -4.40 -5.23 3.52
CA GLN A 137 -3.26 -5.43 2.63
C GLN A 137 -2.35 -6.59 3.06
N GLY A 138 -2.75 -7.36 4.05
CA GLY A 138 -1.99 -8.50 4.57
C GLY A 138 -1.01 -8.14 5.69
N ASP A 139 -1.07 -6.93 6.26
CA ASP A 139 -0.36 -6.64 7.51
C ASP A 139 -0.89 -7.54 8.62
N VAL A 140 0.01 -8.02 9.48
CA VAL A 140 -0.39 -8.88 10.61
C VAL A 140 0.35 -8.42 11.85
N TYR A 141 -0.39 -8.26 12.93
CA TYR A 141 0.11 -7.84 14.22
C TYR A 141 -0.33 -8.83 15.29
N TYR A 142 0.57 -9.14 16.21
CA TYR A 142 0.32 -10.02 17.34
C TYR A 142 0.38 -9.21 18.64
N THR A 143 -0.58 -9.45 19.53
CA THR A 143 -0.60 -8.97 20.92
C THR A 143 -0.79 -10.17 21.84
N ASP A 144 -0.03 -10.21 22.93
CA ASP A 144 -0.18 -11.15 24.03
C ASP A 144 -0.75 -10.54 25.31
N ASP A 145 -1.13 -9.27 25.25
CA ASP A 145 -1.49 -8.40 26.38
C ASP A 145 -2.77 -7.60 26.13
N HIS A 146 -3.70 -8.16 25.33
CA HIS A 146 -5.01 -7.56 25.08
C HIS A 146 -4.94 -6.12 24.54
N TYR A 147 -4.14 -5.94 23.50
CA TYR A 147 -3.96 -4.69 22.73
C TYR A 147 -3.10 -3.61 23.40
N ASP A 148 -2.49 -3.88 24.57
CA ASP A 148 -1.58 -2.94 25.24
C ASP A 148 -0.27 -2.76 24.45
N SER A 149 0.21 -3.80 23.77
CA SER A 149 1.36 -3.73 22.88
C SER A 149 1.22 -4.66 21.66
N PHE A 150 2.02 -4.40 20.63
CA PHE A 150 1.98 -5.16 19.39
C PHE A 150 3.38 -5.48 18.86
N ARG A 151 3.48 -6.65 18.23
CA ARG A 151 4.59 -7.03 17.36
C ARG A 151 4.08 -7.26 15.94
N GLN A 152 4.73 -6.69 14.93
CA GLN A 152 4.42 -6.99 13.54
C GLN A 152 4.94 -8.39 13.20
N VAL A 153 4.06 -9.21 12.64
CA VAL A 153 4.39 -10.57 12.21
C VAL A 153 4.96 -10.51 10.79
N LEU A 154 6.18 -10.99 10.62
CA LEU A 154 6.83 -11.12 9.32
C LEU A 154 6.53 -12.52 8.76
N ARG A 155 5.93 -12.57 7.56
CA ARG A 155 5.54 -13.80 6.86
C ARG A 155 6.32 -13.98 5.56
#